data_AF-A0A285M0G9-F1
#
_entry.id   AF-A0A285M0G9-F1
#
_cell.length_a   1.000
_cell.length_b   1.000
_cell.length_c   1.000
_cell.angle_alpha   90.00
_cell.angle_beta   90.00
_cell.angle_gamma   90.00
#
_symmetry.space_group_name_H-M   'P 1'
#
loop_
_entity.id
_entity.type
_entity.pdbx_description
1 polymer ?
#
loop_
_entity_poly.entity_id
_entity_poly.type
_entity_poly.pdbx_seq_one_letter_code
_entity_poly.pdbx_strand_id
1 'polypeptide(L)'
;MASLLKATLLLFGLMGLMTTSVAAQSESCVQSRTIGNWENPFAGNRSDLTKLEVRAICNDQTVPHIQIKAYTACAPRDCTWGRSIAHRFDDTSFQVSYRTFFAKRTVTVSINGKRMDAQVFDDYHDRRKPDEMRKFVLWKK
;
A
#
# COMPACT_ATOMS: atom_id res chain seq x y z
N MET A 1 -17.13 0.96 -84.10
CA MET A 1 -17.21 1.18 -82.65
C MET A 1 -15.91 0.67 -82.05
N ALA A 2 -15.20 1.57 -81.37
CA ALA A 2 -13.81 1.40 -80.98
C ALA A 2 -13.65 0.59 -79.69
N SER A 3 -12.48 -0.07 -79.57
CA SER A 3 -11.62 -0.14 -78.37
C SER A 3 -12.18 -0.72 -77.07
N LEU A 4 -11.45 -1.42 -76.20
CA LEU A 4 -10.05 -1.83 -76.05
C LEU A 4 -10.12 -2.86 -74.89
N LEU A 5 -9.60 -4.07 -75.05
CA LEU A 5 -8.36 -4.52 -74.41
C LEU A 5 -8.31 -4.35 -72.87
N LYS A 6 -8.36 -5.48 -72.13
CA LYS A 6 -7.21 -6.09 -71.41
C LYS A 6 -7.66 -7.05 -70.33
N ALA A 7 -7.21 -8.30 -70.49
CA ALA A 7 -7.09 -9.31 -69.44
C ALA A 7 -5.94 -8.97 -68.49
N THR A 8 -6.10 -9.00 -67.16
CA THR A 8 -4.98 -9.16 -66.20
C THR A 8 -5.44 -9.53 -64.77
N LEU A 9 -4.99 -10.70 -64.31
CA LEU A 9 -4.53 -11.11 -62.98
C LEU A 9 -5.32 -10.84 -61.67
N LEU A 10 -5.57 -11.94 -60.94
CA LEU A 10 -5.11 -12.24 -59.56
C LEU A 10 -4.88 -11.06 -58.60
N LEU A 11 -5.61 -11.02 -57.48
CA LEU A 11 -5.08 -10.52 -56.21
C LEU A 11 -5.69 -11.27 -55.01
N PHE A 12 -5.03 -12.35 -54.62
CA PHE A 12 -4.91 -12.79 -53.22
C PHE A 12 -4.28 -11.63 -52.42
N GLY A 13 -4.85 -11.25 -51.28
CA GLY A 13 -4.19 -10.30 -50.37
C GLY A 13 -5.03 -9.92 -49.17
N LEU A 14 -4.80 -10.55 -48.02
CA LEU A 14 -4.04 -9.96 -46.91
C LEU A 14 -4.85 -8.91 -46.12
N MET A 15 -5.58 -9.35 -45.11
CA MET A 15 -5.78 -8.52 -43.90
C MET A 15 -5.87 -9.43 -42.69
N GLY A 16 -4.72 -10.04 -42.38
CA GLY A 16 -4.45 -10.59 -41.05
C GLY A 16 -4.45 -9.43 -40.07
N LEU A 17 -5.51 -9.33 -39.28
CA LEU A 17 -5.55 -8.47 -38.10
C LEU A 17 -4.53 -9.01 -37.10
N MET A 18 -3.37 -8.34 -37.07
CA MET A 18 -2.33 -8.52 -36.07
C MET A 18 -2.92 -8.22 -34.69
N THR A 19 -3.34 -9.26 -33.98
CA THR A 19 -3.56 -9.20 -32.53
C THR A 19 -2.19 -9.16 -31.85
N THR A 20 -1.64 -7.96 -31.66
CA THR A 20 -0.45 -7.79 -30.81
C THR A 20 -0.88 -7.93 -29.36
N SER A 21 -0.65 -9.12 -28.81
CA SER A 21 -0.77 -9.37 -27.37
C SER A 21 0.27 -8.53 -26.65
N VAL A 22 -0.14 -7.42 -26.04
CA VAL A 22 0.74 -6.69 -25.11
C VAL A 22 0.88 -7.57 -23.87
N ALA A 23 2.03 -8.23 -23.73
CA ALA A 23 2.41 -8.87 -22.49
C ALA A 23 2.56 -7.79 -21.42
N ALA A 24 1.71 -7.82 -20.40
CA ALA A 24 1.82 -6.96 -19.24
C ALA A 24 3.18 -7.22 -18.56
N GLN A 25 4.10 -6.26 -18.65
CA GLN A 25 5.38 -6.34 -17.96
C GLN A 25 5.12 -6.14 -16.46
N SER A 26 5.25 -7.21 -15.67
CA SER A 26 5.35 -7.08 -14.22
C SER A 26 6.68 -6.41 -13.91
N GLU A 27 6.68 -5.16 -13.44
CA GLU A 27 7.88 -4.53 -12.88
C GLU A 27 8.45 -5.44 -11.79
N SER A 28 9.64 -6.00 -12.03
CA SER A 28 10.35 -6.78 -11.03
C SER A 28 10.78 -5.82 -9.91
N CYS A 29 10.37 -6.11 -8.68
CA CYS A 29 10.72 -5.26 -7.56
C CYS A 29 12.13 -5.60 -7.05
N VAL A 30 13.13 -4.89 -7.56
CA VAL A 30 14.53 -5.19 -7.27
C VAL A 30 15.00 -4.55 -5.95
N GLN A 31 14.34 -3.50 -5.46
CA GLN A 31 14.83 -2.75 -4.29
C GLN A 31 13.72 -2.31 -3.34
N SER A 32 13.95 -2.59 -2.06
CA SER A 32 13.13 -2.06 -0.97
C SER A 32 13.25 -0.53 -0.91
N ARG A 33 12.12 0.18 -0.81
CA ARG A 33 12.08 1.65 -0.78
C ARG A 33 11.14 2.18 0.29
N THR A 34 11.47 3.36 0.82
CA THR A 34 10.56 4.10 1.70
C THR A 34 9.50 4.80 0.86
N ILE A 35 8.22 4.57 1.17
CA ILE A 35 7.09 5.23 0.51
C ILE A 35 6.81 6.59 1.16
N GLY A 36 6.94 6.66 2.48
CA GLY A 36 6.81 7.89 3.23
C GLY A 36 6.84 7.70 4.73
N ASN A 37 6.93 8.84 5.42
CA ASN A 37 6.78 8.95 6.86
C ASN A 37 5.62 9.92 7.11
N TRP A 38 4.67 9.50 7.93
CA TRP A 38 3.53 10.32 8.33
C TRP A 38 3.60 10.56 9.83
N GLU A 39 3.45 11.81 10.25
CA GLU A 39 3.53 12.25 11.64
C GLU A 39 2.18 12.82 12.09
N ASN A 40 1.76 12.53 13.32
CA ASN A 40 0.60 13.10 13.97
C ASN A 40 1.05 14.30 14.84
N PRO A 41 0.84 15.56 14.40
CA PRO A 41 1.24 16.73 15.18
C PRO A 41 0.35 16.95 16.42
N PHE A 42 -0.75 16.21 16.55
CA PHE A 42 -1.72 16.34 17.62
C PHE A 42 -1.63 15.22 18.67
N ALA A 43 -0.61 14.36 18.60
CA ALA A 43 -0.41 13.31 19.59
C ALA A 43 -0.04 13.93 20.95
N GLY A 44 -0.89 13.72 21.96
CA GLY A 44 -0.71 14.29 23.30
C GLY A 44 -0.82 13.27 24.43
N ASN A 45 -1.53 12.16 24.20
CA ASN A 45 -1.72 11.10 25.18
C ASN A 45 -0.71 9.96 24.96
N ARG A 46 -0.32 9.26 26.03
CA ARG A 46 0.69 8.17 26.01
C ARG A 46 0.37 6.98 25.10
N SER A 47 -0.88 6.86 24.64
CA SER A 47 -1.28 5.80 23.70
C SER A 47 -1.41 6.31 22.27
N ASP A 48 -1.38 7.62 22.03
CA ASP A 48 -1.64 8.21 20.72
C ASP A 48 -0.62 7.74 19.69
N LEU A 49 -1.13 7.42 18.50
CA LEU A 49 -0.29 7.11 17.36
C LEU A 49 0.42 8.39 16.93
N THR A 50 1.75 8.41 17.01
CA THR A 50 2.57 9.59 16.71
C THR A 50 3.13 9.56 15.30
N LYS A 51 3.49 8.38 14.79
CA LYS A 51 4.16 8.24 13.49
C LYS A 51 3.90 6.88 12.85
N LEU A 52 3.76 6.88 11.54
CA LEU A 52 3.79 5.70 10.69
C LEU A 52 4.89 5.83 9.62
N GLU A 53 5.77 4.83 9.54
CA GLU A 53 6.75 4.70 8.45
C GLU A 53 6.31 3.58 7.52
N VAL A 54 6.09 3.89 6.24
CA VAL A 54 5.62 2.92 5.25
C VAL A 54 6.74 2.62 4.27
N ARG A 55 7.02 1.34 4.07
CA ARG A 55 8.03 0.85 3.13
C ARG A 55 7.42 -0.18 2.19
N ALA A 56 7.83 -0.14 0.93
CA ALA A 56 7.75 -1.31 0.07
C ALA A 56 9.01 -2.13 0.30
N ILE A 57 8.85 -3.35 0.78
CA ILE A 57 9.95 -4.30 0.91
C ILE A 57 9.85 -5.32 -0.21
N CYS A 58 11.00 -5.65 -0.80
CA CYS A 58 11.10 -6.59 -1.90
C CYS A 58 12.37 -7.41 -1.76
N ASN A 59 12.30 -8.64 -2.26
CA ASN A 59 13.45 -9.43 -2.67
C ASN A 59 13.27 -9.80 -4.15
N ASP A 60 14.36 -10.24 -4.80
CA ASP A 60 14.42 -10.51 -6.24
C ASP A 60 13.42 -11.56 -6.75
N GLN A 61 12.72 -12.26 -5.84
CA GLN A 61 11.81 -13.36 -6.13
C GLN A 61 10.38 -13.14 -5.63
N THR A 62 10.08 -11.99 -5.00
CA THR A 62 8.77 -11.73 -4.38
C THR A 62 8.11 -10.48 -4.90
N VAL A 63 6.77 -10.53 -4.92
CA VAL A 63 5.93 -9.35 -5.10
C VAL A 63 6.20 -8.36 -3.95
N PRO A 64 6.29 -7.04 -4.22
CA PRO A 64 6.44 -6.04 -3.17
C PRO A 64 5.42 -6.19 -2.04
N HIS A 65 5.92 -6.29 -0.82
CA HIS A 65 5.09 -6.26 0.38
C HIS A 65 5.14 -4.87 1.01
N ILE A 66 4.01 -4.40 1.53
CA ILE A 66 3.99 -3.18 2.33
C ILE A 66 4.34 -3.54 3.77
N GLN A 67 5.38 -2.89 4.30
CA GLN A 67 5.77 -3.00 5.68
C GLN A 67 5.53 -1.65 6.38
N ILE A 68 4.84 -1.68 7.50
CA ILE A 68 4.52 -0.48 8.27
C ILE A 68 5.18 -0.57 9.65
N LYS A 69 5.91 0.47 10.03
CA LYS A 69 6.37 0.69 11.40
C LYS A 69 5.46 1.69 12.09
N ALA A 70 4.99 1.36 13.28
CA ALA A 70 4.15 2.24 14.07
C ALA A 70 4.82 2.71 15.37
N TYR A 71 4.55 3.95 15.73
CA TYR A 71 5.07 4.62 16.91
C TYR A 71 3.94 5.21 17.74
N THR A 72 4.11 5.16 19.05
CA THR A 72 3.20 5.73 20.04
C THR A 72 3.93 6.74 20.90
N ALA A 73 3.21 7.74 21.39
CA ALA A 73 3.77 8.74 22.29
C ALA A 73 4.36 8.06 23.54
N CYS A 74 5.60 8.39 23.86
CA CYS A 74 6.34 7.81 24.96
C CYS A 74 7.43 8.82 25.38
N ALA A 75 7.74 8.90 26.68
CA ALA A 75 8.70 9.87 27.18
C ALA A 75 10.04 9.19 27.53
N PRO A 76 11.20 9.76 27.14
CA PRO A 76 11.40 11.06 26.43
C PRO A 76 11.34 10.96 24.90
N ARG A 77 11.17 9.76 24.33
CA ARG A 77 11.09 9.53 22.88
C ARG A 77 9.99 8.51 22.61
N ASP A 78 9.38 8.59 21.44
CA ASP A 78 8.35 7.66 21.00
C ASP A 78 8.76 6.18 21.12
N CYS A 79 7.82 5.37 21.59
CA CYS A 79 7.95 3.93 21.69
C CYS A 79 7.44 3.29 20.39
N THR A 80 8.06 2.20 19.94
CA THR A 80 7.69 1.51 18.69
C THR A 80 6.85 0.26 18.99
N TRP A 81 5.82 0.00 18.17
CA TRP A 81 5.11 -1.29 18.18
C TRP A 81 5.80 -2.34 17.30
N GLY A 82 6.79 -1.92 16.51
CA GLY A 82 7.58 -2.77 15.64
C GLY A 82 7.23 -2.56 14.17
N ARG A 83 7.73 -3.46 13.32
CA ARG A 83 7.43 -3.51 11.88
C ARG A 83 6.61 -4.75 11.60
N SER A 84 5.60 -4.63 10.75
CA SER A 84 4.78 -5.77 10.34
C SER A 84 4.34 -5.60 8.90
N ILE A 85 4.06 -6.72 8.23
CA ILE A 85 3.55 -6.73 6.87
C ILE A 85 2.08 -6.34 6.89
N ALA A 86 1.74 -5.36 6.08
CA ALA A 86 0.37 -4.91 5.93
C ALA A 86 -0.36 -5.76 4.90
N HIS A 87 -1.61 -6.09 5.19
CA HIS A 87 -2.58 -6.51 4.21
C HIS A 87 -3.00 -5.29 3.39
N ARG A 88 -2.92 -5.40 2.06
CA ARG A 88 -3.33 -4.35 1.12
C ARG A 88 -4.79 -4.56 0.74
N PHE A 89 -5.62 -3.53 0.89
CA PHE A 89 -6.97 -3.53 0.33
C PHE A 89 -6.98 -2.93 -1.08
N ASP A 90 -6.27 -1.82 -1.26
CA ASP A 90 -6.03 -1.13 -2.53
C ASP A 90 -4.68 -0.40 -2.49
N ASP A 91 -4.35 0.41 -3.49
CA ASP A 91 -3.04 1.09 -3.57
C ASP A 91 -2.76 2.13 -2.49
N THR A 92 -3.80 2.60 -1.82
CA THR A 92 -3.77 3.66 -0.80
C THR A 92 -4.27 3.21 0.57
N SER A 93 -4.89 2.03 0.67
CA SER A 93 -5.50 1.51 1.89
C SER A 93 -4.84 0.22 2.37
N PHE A 94 -4.41 0.22 3.62
CA PHE A 94 -3.68 -0.90 4.24
C PHE A 94 -4.22 -1.22 5.63
N GLN A 95 -4.07 -2.48 6.03
CA GLN A 95 -4.26 -2.91 7.41
C GLN A 95 -3.01 -3.63 7.92
N VAL A 96 -2.54 -3.27 9.11
CA VAL A 96 -1.38 -3.90 9.74
C VAL A 96 -1.71 -4.26 11.18
N SER A 97 -1.25 -5.44 11.61
CA SER A 97 -1.45 -5.92 12.98
C SER A 97 -0.13 -6.03 13.73
N TYR A 98 -0.15 -5.62 15.00
CA TYR A 98 0.96 -5.74 15.95
C TYR A 98 0.48 -6.49 17.19
N ARG A 99 1.29 -7.43 17.68
CA ARG A 99 1.07 -8.03 19.01
C ARG A 99 2.03 -7.38 19.97
N THR A 100 1.49 -6.62 20.92
CA THR A 100 2.27 -6.00 21.98
C THR A 100 1.91 -6.61 23.32
N PHE A 101 2.61 -6.21 24.38
CA PHE A 101 2.43 -6.76 25.72
C PHE A 101 1.00 -6.59 26.27
N PHE A 102 0.34 -5.46 26.00
CA PHE A 102 -0.97 -5.16 26.58
C PHE A 102 -2.15 -5.42 25.64
N ALA A 103 -1.92 -5.42 24.33
CA ALA A 103 -2.96 -5.53 23.33
C ALA A 103 -2.42 -6.07 22.01
N LYS A 104 -3.30 -6.72 21.25
CA LYS A 104 -3.19 -6.79 19.80
C LYS A 104 -3.71 -5.47 19.22
N ARG A 105 -2.93 -4.83 18.37
CA ARG A 105 -3.28 -3.55 17.75
C ARG A 105 -3.44 -3.73 16.26
N THR A 106 -4.61 -3.40 15.74
CA THR A 106 -4.88 -3.39 14.29
C THR A 106 -4.96 -1.94 13.83
N VAL A 107 -4.08 -1.55 12.92
CA VAL A 107 -4.06 -0.21 12.33
C VAL A 107 -4.56 -0.31 10.90
N THR A 108 -5.68 0.34 10.60
CA THR A 108 -6.20 0.50 9.24
C THR A 108 -5.94 1.93 8.79
N VAL A 109 -5.34 2.09 7.62
CA VAL A 109 -4.98 3.40 7.08
C VAL A 109 -5.53 3.60 5.68
N SER A 110 -5.80 4.86 5.32
CA SER A 110 -6.07 5.30 3.96
C SER A 110 -5.26 6.57 3.66
N ILE A 111 -4.60 6.61 2.51
CA ILE A 111 -3.73 7.71 2.10
C ILE A 111 -4.43 8.58 1.04
N ASN A 112 -4.53 9.88 1.32
CA ASN A 112 -5.01 10.89 0.38
C ASN A 112 -3.96 12.00 0.22
N GLY A 113 -3.07 11.83 -0.76
CA GLY A 113 -1.96 12.75 -1.01
C GLY A 113 -0.99 12.82 0.17
N LYS A 114 -0.95 13.98 0.85
CA LYS A 114 -0.13 14.19 2.05
C LYS A 114 -0.82 13.74 3.34
N ARG A 115 -2.14 13.54 3.32
CA ARG A 115 -2.92 13.14 4.50
C ARG A 115 -3.01 11.63 4.59
N MET A 116 -2.94 11.10 5.79
CA MET A 116 -3.28 9.71 6.10
C MET A 116 -4.30 9.68 7.22
N ASP A 117 -5.46 9.09 6.97
CA ASP A 117 -6.43 8.77 8.01
C ASP A 117 -6.08 7.39 8.56
N ALA A 118 -5.95 7.28 9.88
CA ALA A 118 -5.57 6.05 10.56
C ALA A 118 -6.59 5.71 11.66
N GLN A 119 -7.03 4.46 11.68
CA GLN A 119 -7.86 3.89 12.74
C GLN A 119 -7.07 2.81 13.46
N VAL A 120 -6.97 2.91 14.77
CA VAL A 120 -6.34 1.91 15.63
C VAL A 120 -7.43 1.22 16.44
N PHE A 121 -7.50 -0.10 16.31
CA PHE A 121 -8.29 -0.96 17.18
C PHE A 121 -7.36 -1.70 18.13
N ASP A 122 -7.52 -1.44 19.43
CA ASP A 122 -6.81 -2.10 20.52
C ASP A 122 -7.70 -3.22 21.07
N ASP A 123 -7.29 -4.46 20.83
CA ASP A 123 -7.85 -5.71 21.39
C ASP A 123 -7.01 -6.07 22.62
N TYR A 124 -7.50 -5.74 23.82
CA TYR A 124 -6.72 -5.82 25.05
C TYR A 124 -6.70 -7.24 25.60
N HIS A 125 -5.51 -7.71 26.03
CA HIS A 125 -5.39 -9.05 26.63
C HIS A 125 -6.03 -9.14 28.02
N ASP A 126 -6.14 -8.00 28.73
CA ASP A 126 -6.81 -7.92 30.03
C ASP A 126 -8.32 -7.73 29.84
N ARG A 127 -9.10 -8.76 30.19
CA ARG A 127 -10.57 -8.76 30.08
C ARG A 127 -11.28 -7.69 30.90
N ARG A 128 -10.60 -7.06 31.87
CA ARG A 128 -11.14 -5.96 32.66
C ARG A 128 -11.12 -4.63 31.90
N LYS A 129 -10.34 -4.56 30.81
CA LYS A 129 -10.24 -3.38 29.96
C LYS A 129 -11.04 -3.61 28.69
N PRO A 130 -11.99 -2.73 28.33
CA PRO A 130 -12.71 -2.85 27.08
C PRO A 130 -11.79 -2.55 25.91
N ASP A 131 -12.04 -3.24 24.79
CA ASP A 131 -11.42 -2.92 23.51
C ASP A 131 -11.73 -1.48 23.10
N GLU A 132 -10.78 -0.85 22.41
CA GLU A 132 -10.83 0.57 22.14
C GLU A 132 -10.58 0.86 20.67
N MET A 133 -11.35 1.78 20.10
CA MET A 133 -11.18 2.27 18.75
C MET A 133 -10.82 3.74 18.76
N ARG A 134 -9.69 4.08 18.14
CA ARG A 134 -9.14 5.44 18.11
C ARG A 134 -8.87 5.85 16.66
N LYS A 135 -9.03 7.13 16.36
CA LYS A 135 -8.85 7.67 15.01
C LYS A 135 -7.84 8.81 15.06
N PHE A 136 -6.95 8.83 14.08
CA PHE A 136 -5.87 9.79 13.96
C PHE A 136 -5.78 10.31 12.54
N VAL A 137 -5.24 11.51 12.42
CA VAL A 137 -4.86 12.12 11.14
C VAL A 137 -3.37 12.37 11.19
N LEU A 138 -2.67 11.86 10.19
CA LEU A 138 -1.23 12.04 10.06
C LEU A 138 -0.91 12.74 8.76
N TRP A 139 0.22 13.46 8.76
CA TRP A 139 0.67 14.26 7.63
C TRP A 139 2.05 13.80 7.17
N LYS A 140 2.19 13.66 5.85
CA LYS A 140 3.45 13.27 5.22
C LYS A 140 4.51 14.35 5.46
N LYS A 141 5.66 13.93 5.97
CA LYS A 141 6.86 14.76 6.16
C LYS A 141 7.63 14.92 4.85
#